data_AF-A0A533S846-F1
#
_entry.id   AF-A0A533S846-F1
#
_cell.length_a   1.000
_cell.length_b   1.000
_cell.length_c   1.000
_cell.angle_alpha   90.00
_cell.angle_beta   90.00
_cell.angle_gamma   90.00
#
_symmetry.space_group_name_H-M   'P 1'
#
loop_
_entity.id
_entity.type
_entity.pdbx_description
1 polymer ?
#
loop_
_entity_poly.entity_id
_entity_poly.type
_entity_poly.pdbx_seq_one_letter_code
_entity_poly.pdbx_strand_id
1 'polypeptide(L)'
;MTNSRNSPAGSQSFRLQTFVSWTAILLVACVSLLPAACGNSDSTSTPAPVNIQALYSSAVADTRILAPDEISNNLTPIVNYNGNLIWENGVVGSRVLVATVINDNGRFYLCDDPAGCAGDTCKEGGNCPSYRWDSWVTVAPEMRTRFAHSPPSLLRVVQLLGLPPSYATAGDPREAKYVLELWASPKDLFRPCADSEISDTACEMDFPSDPFRMLDTDNKVWATEGLSIPVFKTYSSWFNNRTRNVYTATAAADAYPWTRAGYTYDWGSSQHTGLSEFVLHGKKADASTISVGIHSVKTITEYFQP
;
A
#
# COMPACT_ATOMS: atom_id res chain seq x y z
N MET A 1 34.25 -33.39 -70.82
CA MET A 1 34.29 -34.13 -69.55
C MET A 1 32.92 -33.91 -68.90
N THR A 2 31.96 -34.84 -68.78
CA THR A 2 31.95 -36.18 -68.13
C THR A 2 32.32 -36.09 -66.64
N ASN A 3 31.54 -36.50 -65.64
CA ASN A 3 30.20 -37.15 -65.57
C ASN A 3 29.50 -36.69 -64.24
N SER A 4 28.16 -36.73 -64.03
CA SER A 4 27.34 -37.91 -63.62
C SER A 4 27.97 -38.71 -62.46
N ARG A 5 27.34 -39.06 -61.31
CA ARG A 5 25.95 -39.15 -60.76
C ARG A 5 26.07 -39.16 -59.19
N ASN A 6 25.08 -39.32 -58.29
CA ASN A 6 23.63 -39.63 -58.30
C ASN A 6 22.91 -39.05 -57.04
N SER A 7 21.65 -39.44 -56.77
CA SER A 7 20.97 -39.37 -55.44
C SER A 7 20.30 -40.74 -55.13
N PRO A 8 19.29 -40.86 -54.25
CA PRO A 8 19.34 -40.95 -52.77
C PRO A 8 18.76 -42.28 -52.23
N ALA A 9 18.73 -42.50 -50.90
CA ALA A 9 17.70 -43.25 -50.14
C ALA A 9 18.08 -43.35 -48.64
N GLY A 10 17.11 -43.56 -47.72
CA GLY A 10 17.45 -43.81 -46.31
C GLY A 10 16.37 -43.66 -45.22
N SER A 11 15.07 -43.63 -45.53
CA SER A 11 14.02 -43.62 -44.50
C SER A 11 13.71 -45.03 -44.01
N GLN A 12 13.76 -45.26 -42.69
CA GLN A 12 12.94 -46.28 -42.01
C GLN A 12 12.54 -45.84 -40.60
N SER A 13 11.26 -46.06 -40.27
CA SER A 13 10.68 -45.94 -38.95
C SER A 13 10.54 -47.33 -38.31
N PHE A 14 10.78 -47.47 -37.01
CA PHE A 14 10.42 -48.70 -36.28
C PHE A 14 9.75 -48.44 -34.93
N ARG A 15 9.04 -49.45 -34.47
CA ARG A 15 7.84 -49.35 -33.60
C ARG A 15 8.13 -49.27 -32.10
N LEU A 16 7.11 -48.82 -31.35
CA LEU A 16 6.89 -49.14 -29.94
C LEU A 16 7.14 -50.63 -29.64
N GLN A 17 7.77 -50.90 -28.50
CA GLN A 17 7.49 -52.09 -27.69
C GLN A 17 7.38 -51.68 -26.21
N THR A 18 6.26 -52.06 -25.59
CA THR A 18 5.99 -51.89 -24.17
C THR A 18 6.53 -53.08 -23.38
N PHE A 19 7.36 -52.82 -22.36
CA PHE A 19 7.75 -53.84 -21.39
C PHE A 19 7.14 -53.56 -20.02
N VAL A 20 6.03 -54.24 -19.73
CA VAL A 20 5.57 -54.47 -18.36
C VAL A 20 6.36 -55.68 -17.84
N SER A 21 7.04 -55.52 -16.71
CA SER A 21 7.70 -56.61 -16.00
C SER A 21 7.33 -56.56 -14.53
N TRP A 22 6.78 -57.66 -14.01
CA TRP A 22 6.42 -57.80 -12.61
C TRP A 22 7.56 -58.46 -11.83
N THR A 23 7.95 -57.88 -10.69
CA THR A 23 8.90 -58.51 -9.76
C THR A 23 8.36 -58.53 -8.33
N ALA A 24 7.87 -59.70 -7.93
CA ALA A 24 7.65 -60.23 -6.58
C ALA A 24 7.53 -59.23 -5.40
N ILE A 25 6.33 -59.21 -4.79
CA ILE A 25 6.15 -58.75 -3.40
C ILE A 25 6.82 -59.77 -2.47
N LEU A 26 7.71 -59.32 -1.58
CA LEU A 26 8.39 -60.15 -0.60
C LEU A 26 7.98 -59.73 0.83
N LEU A 27 6.98 -60.43 1.37
CA LEU A 27 6.44 -60.18 2.72
C LEU A 27 7.40 -60.71 3.80
N VAL A 28 8.18 -59.82 4.40
CA VAL A 28 9.00 -60.12 5.59
C VAL A 28 8.26 -59.62 6.84
N ALA A 29 7.58 -60.53 7.52
CA ALA A 29 6.83 -60.25 8.74
C ALA A 29 7.75 -60.21 9.99
N CYS A 30 8.53 -59.15 10.14
CA CYS A 30 9.28 -58.89 11.37
C CYS A 30 8.35 -58.35 12.47
N VAL A 31 7.88 -59.23 13.35
CA VAL A 31 7.14 -58.86 14.56
C VAL A 31 8.11 -58.30 15.61
N SER A 32 8.27 -56.98 15.63
CA SER A 32 8.99 -56.26 16.70
C SER A 32 8.02 -55.83 17.81
N LEU A 33 8.23 -56.36 19.02
CA LEU A 33 7.48 -55.99 20.22
C LEU A 33 7.85 -54.56 20.66
N LEU A 34 6.99 -53.59 20.34
CA LEU A 34 7.07 -52.23 20.88
C LEU A 34 6.49 -52.21 22.31
N PRO A 35 7.25 -51.82 23.35
CA PRO A 35 6.66 -51.48 24.64
C PRO A 35 5.86 -50.18 24.49
N ALA A 36 4.58 -50.21 24.86
CA ALA A 36 3.69 -49.05 24.79
C ALA A 36 4.03 -48.01 25.87
N ALA A 37 5.05 -47.19 25.61
CA ALA A 37 5.35 -46.01 26.41
C ALA A 37 4.32 -44.92 26.13
N CYS A 38 3.23 -44.88 26.90
CA CYS A 38 2.25 -43.81 26.90
C CYS A 38 2.84 -42.51 27.49
N GLY A 39 3.78 -41.91 26.78
CA GLY A 39 4.27 -40.56 27.06
C GLY A 39 3.22 -39.54 26.62
N ASN A 40 2.48 -38.97 27.56
CA ASN A 40 1.72 -37.74 27.33
C ASN A 40 2.70 -36.59 27.10
N SER A 41 3.24 -36.50 25.88
CA SER A 41 3.90 -35.29 25.40
C SER A 41 2.81 -34.29 25.02
N ASP A 42 2.34 -33.52 26.00
CA ASP A 42 1.66 -32.24 25.77
C ASP A 42 2.67 -31.28 25.12
N SER A 43 2.91 -31.49 23.83
CA SER A 43 3.67 -30.57 22.98
C SER A 43 2.78 -29.37 22.70
N THR A 44 2.68 -28.48 23.69
CA THR A 44 2.28 -27.10 23.54
C THR A 44 3.28 -26.43 22.59
N SER A 45 3.02 -26.56 21.29
CA SER A 45 3.79 -25.95 20.22
C SER A 45 3.58 -24.44 20.25
N THR A 46 4.32 -23.76 21.14
CA THR A 46 4.51 -22.31 21.11
C THR A 46 4.77 -21.91 19.65
N PRO A 47 3.89 -21.10 19.02
CA PRO A 47 4.06 -20.73 17.63
C PRO A 47 5.44 -20.13 17.41
N ALA A 48 6.12 -20.53 16.34
CA ALA A 48 7.42 -19.97 16.00
C ALA A 48 7.30 -18.44 15.89
N PRO A 49 8.25 -17.66 16.43
CA PRO A 49 8.13 -16.21 16.50
C PRO A 49 7.94 -15.62 15.10
N VAL A 50 6.85 -14.87 14.93
CA VAL A 50 6.43 -14.34 13.63
C VAL A 50 7.50 -13.40 13.09
N ASN A 51 8.14 -13.77 11.98
CA ASN A 51 9.12 -12.93 11.32
C ASN A 51 8.39 -11.78 10.57
N ILE A 52 8.23 -10.67 11.28
CA ILE A 52 7.58 -9.44 10.78
C ILE A 52 8.18 -8.96 9.45
N GLN A 53 9.51 -9.03 9.31
CA GLN A 53 10.18 -8.61 8.07
C GLN A 53 9.88 -9.55 6.90
N ALA A 54 9.72 -10.86 7.16
CA ALA A 54 9.30 -11.80 6.14
C ALA A 54 7.84 -11.57 5.71
N LEU A 55 6.92 -11.33 6.64
CA LEU A 55 5.52 -10.97 6.31
C LEU A 55 5.46 -9.72 5.42
N TYR A 56 6.18 -8.66 5.80
CA TYR A 56 6.23 -7.43 5.01
C TYR A 56 6.84 -7.66 3.62
N SER A 57 7.91 -8.45 3.53
CA SER A 57 8.55 -8.77 2.25
C SER A 57 7.64 -9.60 1.34
N SER A 58 6.74 -10.43 1.90
CA SER A 58 5.69 -11.14 1.17
C SER A 58 4.61 -10.18 0.65
N ALA A 59 4.15 -9.21 1.46
CA ALA A 59 3.20 -8.19 1.00
C ALA A 59 3.77 -7.34 -0.17
N VAL A 60 5.06 -7.01 -0.10
CA VAL A 60 5.83 -6.34 -1.16
C VAL A 60 6.10 -7.25 -2.39
N ALA A 61 5.83 -8.55 -2.28
CA ALA A 61 5.86 -9.50 -3.39
C ALA A 61 4.48 -9.68 -4.02
N ASP A 62 3.41 -9.86 -3.23
CA ASP A 62 2.02 -10.00 -3.68
C ASP A 62 1.58 -8.78 -4.50
N THR A 63 1.68 -7.58 -3.91
CA THR A 63 1.28 -6.30 -4.53
C THR A 63 2.02 -5.93 -5.81
N ARG A 64 2.97 -6.76 -6.31
CA ARG A 64 3.55 -6.63 -7.65
C ARG A 64 2.56 -7.01 -8.75
N ILE A 65 1.61 -7.90 -8.48
CA ILE A 65 0.61 -8.37 -9.45
C ILE A 65 -0.76 -8.25 -8.80
N LEU A 66 -1.47 -7.15 -9.09
CA LEU A 66 -2.83 -6.93 -8.62
C LEU A 66 -3.77 -7.97 -9.26
N ALA A 67 -4.33 -8.86 -8.44
CA ALA A 67 -5.24 -9.92 -8.86
C ALA A 67 -6.70 -9.43 -8.95
N PRO A 68 -7.57 -10.06 -9.75
CA PRO A 68 -8.97 -9.62 -9.91
C PRO A 68 -9.80 -9.65 -8.61
N ASP A 69 -9.45 -10.54 -7.68
CA ASP A 69 -10.08 -10.70 -6.36
C ASP A 69 -9.54 -9.73 -5.29
N GLU A 70 -8.43 -9.02 -5.56
CA GLU A 70 -7.96 -7.89 -4.76
C GLU A 70 -8.68 -6.56 -5.11
N ILE A 71 -9.49 -6.52 -6.17
CA ILE A 71 -10.19 -5.29 -6.59
C ILE A 71 -11.32 -4.97 -5.60
N SER A 72 -11.02 -4.09 -4.63
CA SER A 72 -12.00 -3.61 -3.67
C SER A 72 -13.15 -2.86 -4.36
N ASN A 73 -14.38 -3.23 -3.99
CA ASN A 73 -15.62 -2.54 -4.36
C ASN A 73 -16.21 -1.74 -3.19
N ASN A 74 -15.43 -1.56 -2.11
CA ASN A 74 -15.83 -0.92 -0.85
C ASN A 74 -14.93 0.27 -0.48
N LEU A 75 -14.31 0.94 -1.46
CA LEU A 75 -13.56 2.17 -1.22
C LEU A 75 -14.51 3.27 -0.74
N THR A 76 -14.06 4.12 0.18
CA THR A 76 -14.83 5.30 0.61
C THR A 76 -14.82 6.36 -0.50
N PRO A 77 -16.00 6.82 -0.98
CA PRO A 77 -16.10 7.86 -2.01
C PRO A 77 -16.15 9.26 -1.38
N ILE A 78 -15.39 10.22 -1.92
CA ILE A 78 -15.42 11.63 -1.50
C ILE A 78 -16.52 12.36 -2.28
N VAL A 79 -17.76 12.17 -1.85
CA VAL A 79 -18.98 12.69 -2.51
C VAL A 79 -19.94 13.31 -1.49
N ASN A 80 -20.69 14.34 -1.91
CA ASN A 80 -21.55 15.15 -1.04
C ASN A 80 -22.64 14.36 -0.30
N TYR A 81 -23.04 13.18 -0.80
CA TYR A 81 -24.04 12.31 -0.17
C TYR A 81 -23.46 11.20 0.71
N ASN A 82 -22.13 11.07 0.83
CA ASN A 82 -21.51 10.13 1.74
C ASN A 82 -21.52 10.69 3.17
N GLY A 83 -22.51 10.29 3.96
CA GLY A 83 -22.70 10.72 5.35
C GLY A 83 -21.62 10.26 6.34
N ASN A 84 -20.63 9.45 5.93
CA ASN A 84 -19.49 9.08 6.76
C ASN A 84 -18.33 10.10 6.68
N LEU A 85 -18.38 11.05 5.73
CA LEU A 85 -17.33 12.07 5.58
C LEU A 85 -17.50 13.20 6.59
N ILE A 86 -16.40 13.56 7.25
CA ILE A 86 -16.34 14.76 8.08
C ILE A 86 -15.93 15.94 7.19
N TRP A 87 -16.83 16.91 7.03
CA TRP A 87 -16.61 18.15 6.27
C TRP A 87 -16.29 19.33 7.20
N GLU A 88 -15.43 20.24 6.76
CA GLU A 88 -15.00 21.40 7.54
C GLU A 88 -16.20 22.28 7.90
N ASN A 89 -16.31 22.61 9.19
CA ASN A 89 -17.45 23.31 9.79
C ASN A 89 -18.82 22.67 9.53
N GLY A 90 -18.87 21.38 9.18
CA GLY A 90 -20.10 20.66 8.80
C GLY A 90 -20.67 21.05 7.43
N VAL A 91 -19.95 21.85 6.63
CA VAL A 91 -20.43 22.36 5.34
C VAL A 91 -20.09 21.35 4.24
N VAL A 92 -21.06 20.55 3.81
CA VAL A 92 -20.89 19.57 2.72
C VAL A 92 -20.31 20.23 1.46
N GLY A 93 -19.27 19.63 0.89
CA GLY A 93 -18.55 20.17 -0.27
C GLY A 93 -17.48 21.23 0.06
N SER A 94 -17.17 21.44 1.35
CA SER A 94 -16.03 22.27 1.78
C SER A 94 -14.69 21.49 1.68
N ARG A 95 -13.83 21.58 2.70
CA ARG A 95 -12.68 20.68 2.85
C ARG A 95 -13.10 19.43 3.61
N VAL A 96 -12.64 18.27 3.17
CA VAL A 96 -12.87 16.98 3.84
C VAL A 96 -11.72 16.69 4.82
N LEU A 97 -12.03 16.05 5.95
CA LEU A 97 -11.03 15.64 6.92
C LEU A 97 -10.29 14.39 6.43
N VAL A 98 -8.97 14.49 6.31
CA VAL A 98 -8.07 13.38 5.96
C VAL A 98 -7.00 13.19 7.05
N ALA A 99 -6.47 11.99 7.19
CA ALA A 99 -5.49 11.61 8.20
C ALA A 99 -4.28 10.92 7.58
N THR A 100 -3.10 11.16 8.15
CA THR A 100 -1.85 10.44 7.84
C THR A 100 -1.02 10.26 9.10
N VAL A 101 -0.10 9.29 9.11
CA VAL A 101 0.86 9.11 10.21
C VAL A 101 2.20 9.75 9.85
N ILE A 102 2.82 10.41 10.82
CA ILE A 102 4.12 11.08 10.67
C ILE A 102 5.04 10.78 11.85
N ASN A 103 6.35 10.93 11.61
CA ASN A 103 7.40 10.80 12.61
C ASN A 103 7.51 12.09 13.47
N ASP A 104 8.67 12.34 14.07
CA ASP A 104 8.93 13.51 14.94
C ASP A 104 8.56 14.86 14.30
N ASN A 105 8.45 14.93 12.96
CA ASN A 105 7.97 16.09 12.22
C ASN A 105 6.58 16.60 12.66
N GLY A 106 5.78 15.81 13.38
CA GLY A 106 4.53 16.29 14.02
C GLY A 106 4.75 17.49 14.95
N ARG A 107 5.93 17.57 15.58
CA ARG A 107 6.33 18.64 16.50
C ARG A 107 6.44 20.01 15.84
N PHE A 108 6.62 20.07 14.52
CA PHE A 108 6.54 21.33 13.76
C PHE A 108 5.12 21.91 13.73
N TYR A 109 4.09 21.06 13.68
CA TYR A 109 2.69 21.47 13.65
C TYR A 109 2.14 21.75 15.06
N LEU A 110 2.76 21.21 16.11
CA LEU A 110 2.47 21.53 17.52
C LEU A 110 3.16 22.82 18.01
N CYS A 111 4.04 23.42 17.20
CA CYS A 111 4.96 24.51 17.60
C CYS A 111 5.95 24.14 18.73
N ASP A 112 6.11 22.84 18.99
CA ASP A 112 7.12 22.27 19.89
C ASP A 112 8.56 22.61 19.44
N ASP A 113 8.73 22.77 18.12
CA ASP A 113 9.93 23.33 17.49
C ASP A 113 9.60 24.70 16.85
N PRO A 114 10.25 25.81 17.28
CA PRO A 114 10.06 27.14 16.71
C PRO A 114 10.27 27.25 15.20
N ALA A 115 11.07 26.37 14.59
CA ALA A 115 11.27 26.33 13.14
C ALA A 115 10.01 25.89 12.37
N GLY A 116 9.09 25.16 13.02
CA GLY A 116 7.83 24.72 12.42
C GLY A 116 6.78 25.82 12.31
N CYS A 117 6.76 26.76 13.26
CA CYS A 117 5.72 27.79 13.38
C CYS A 117 6.18 29.22 13.10
N ALA A 118 7.34 29.41 12.46
CA ALA A 118 7.83 30.72 12.04
C ALA A 118 6.86 31.38 11.02
N GLY A 119 6.01 32.29 11.48
CA GLY A 119 4.95 32.93 10.68
C GLY A 119 3.53 32.40 10.95
N ASP A 120 3.32 31.69 12.06
CA ASP A 120 2.02 31.38 12.70
C ASP A 120 0.99 30.58 11.87
N THR A 121 1.37 30.12 10.68
CA THR A 121 0.44 29.66 9.63
C THR A 121 0.23 28.15 9.56
N CYS A 122 1.17 27.31 10.00
CA CYS A 122 1.07 25.85 9.84
C CYS A 122 1.06 25.09 11.18
N LYS A 123 0.31 25.63 12.15
CA LYS A 123 0.09 25.07 13.50
C LYS A 123 -1.28 24.40 13.65
N GLU A 124 -1.43 23.50 14.63
CA GLU A 124 -2.71 22.90 15.02
C GLU A 124 -3.81 23.95 15.25
N GLY A 125 -5.01 23.68 14.76
CA GLY A 125 -6.15 24.62 14.73
C GLY A 125 -6.01 25.76 13.71
N GLY A 126 -4.87 25.88 13.02
CA GLY A 126 -4.57 26.92 12.04
C GLY A 126 -4.82 26.51 10.58
N ASN A 127 -4.74 27.49 9.68
CA ASN A 127 -4.79 27.27 8.24
C ASN A 127 -3.43 27.56 7.58
N CYS A 128 -2.86 26.53 6.95
CA CYS A 128 -1.56 26.52 6.28
C CYS A 128 -1.73 26.74 4.77
N PRO A 129 -1.56 27.97 4.24
CA PRO A 129 -1.72 28.29 2.81
C PRO A 129 -0.50 27.90 1.96
N SER A 130 0.60 27.53 2.60
CA SER A 130 1.91 27.25 2.01
C SER A 130 2.28 25.75 2.03
N TYR A 131 1.25 24.89 2.09
CA TYR A 131 1.41 23.45 2.14
C TYR A 131 1.88 22.92 0.77
N ARG A 132 3.01 22.21 0.79
CA ARG A 132 3.84 21.92 -0.40
C ARG A 132 4.36 20.48 -0.49
N TRP A 133 3.72 19.58 0.25
CA TRP A 133 4.10 18.18 0.37
C TRP A 133 3.06 17.30 -0.29
N ASP A 134 3.47 16.34 -1.10
CA ASP A 134 2.59 15.26 -1.53
C ASP A 134 2.49 14.24 -0.39
N SER A 135 1.30 14.05 0.18
CA SER A 135 1.09 13.20 1.36
C SER A 135 0.06 12.11 1.09
N TRP A 136 0.41 10.88 1.49
CA TRP A 136 -0.47 9.72 1.41
C TRP A 136 -1.41 9.75 2.62
N VAL A 137 -2.71 9.76 2.38
CA VAL A 137 -3.75 10.00 3.38
C VAL A 137 -4.92 9.02 3.22
N THR A 138 -5.62 8.77 4.33
CA THR A 138 -6.96 8.16 4.35
C THR A 138 -7.99 9.24 4.73
N VAL A 139 -9.26 9.07 4.38
CA VAL A 139 -10.32 9.92 4.93
C VAL A 139 -10.57 9.60 6.42
N ALA A 140 -10.89 10.62 7.21
CA ALA A 140 -11.35 10.47 8.58
C ALA A 140 -12.89 10.33 8.60
N PRO A 141 -13.47 9.48 9.48
CA PRO A 141 -12.83 8.80 10.61
C PRO A 141 -12.38 7.36 10.32
N GLU A 142 -12.19 6.94 9.06
CA GLU A 142 -12.05 5.53 8.66
C GLU A 142 -11.00 4.74 9.48
N MET A 143 -9.84 5.37 9.77
CA MET A 143 -8.79 4.77 10.60
C MET A 143 -9.20 4.59 12.07
N ARG A 144 -9.96 5.52 12.67
CA ARG A 144 -10.53 5.33 14.02
C ARG A 144 -11.57 4.22 14.00
N THR A 145 -12.48 4.23 13.02
CA THR A 145 -13.56 3.25 12.89
C THR A 145 -13.03 1.82 12.76
N ARG A 146 -11.93 1.61 12.03
CA ARG A 146 -11.24 0.30 11.91
C ARG A 146 -10.79 -0.29 13.26
N PHE A 147 -10.59 0.54 14.28
CA PHE A 147 -10.15 0.15 15.63
C PHE A 147 -11.12 0.54 16.76
N ALA A 148 -12.37 0.88 16.45
CA ALA A 148 -13.33 1.45 17.42
C ALA A 148 -13.62 0.58 18.67
N HIS A 149 -13.33 -0.72 18.63
CA HIS A 149 -13.53 -1.65 19.74
C HIS A 149 -12.33 -1.74 20.70
N SER A 150 -11.12 -1.39 20.25
CA SER A 150 -9.88 -1.59 21.01
C SER A 150 -8.73 -0.77 20.41
N PRO A 151 -8.04 0.08 21.18
CA PRO A 151 -6.87 0.82 20.69
C PRO A 151 -5.81 -0.12 20.11
N PRO A 152 -5.26 0.16 18.90
CA PRO A 152 -4.27 -0.68 18.25
C PRO A 152 -2.88 -0.46 18.86
N SER A 153 -1.98 -1.43 18.66
CA SER A 153 -0.54 -1.17 18.79
C SER A 153 -0.02 -0.37 17.59
N LEU A 154 1.09 0.35 17.76
CA LEU A 154 1.76 1.06 16.66
C LEU A 154 2.01 0.15 15.45
N LEU A 155 2.50 -1.08 15.69
CA LEU A 155 2.69 -2.09 14.66
C LEU A 155 1.40 -2.41 13.89
N ARG A 156 0.25 -2.45 14.56
CA ARG A 156 -1.04 -2.74 13.93
C ARG A 156 -1.56 -1.57 13.07
N VAL A 157 -1.22 -0.32 13.43
CA VAL A 157 -1.49 0.87 12.60
C VAL A 157 -0.59 0.87 11.35
N VAL A 158 0.70 0.60 11.54
CA VAL A 158 1.71 0.49 10.47
C VAL A 158 1.36 -0.62 9.48
N GLN A 159 0.86 -1.76 9.97
CA GLN A 159 0.30 -2.83 9.14
C GLN A 159 -0.88 -2.35 8.30
N LEU A 160 -1.91 -1.77 8.94
CA LEU A 160 -3.13 -1.33 8.27
C LEU A 160 -2.86 -0.34 7.12
N LEU A 161 -1.90 0.56 7.33
CA LEU A 161 -1.51 1.59 6.37
C LEU A 161 -0.50 1.13 5.31
N GLY A 162 -0.13 -0.15 5.28
CA GLY A 162 0.84 -0.67 4.30
C GLY A 162 2.26 -0.13 4.48
N LEU A 163 2.63 0.28 5.70
CA LEU A 163 3.92 0.93 5.98
C LEU A 163 5.01 -0.09 6.37
N PRO A 164 6.30 0.20 6.06
CA PRO A 164 7.43 -0.62 6.47
C PRO A 164 7.52 -0.84 8.00
N PRO A 165 8.00 -2.00 8.50
CA PRO A 165 8.11 -2.29 9.94
C PRO A 165 8.99 -1.30 10.74
N SER A 166 9.88 -0.56 10.07
CA SER A 166 10.64 0.55 10.63
C SER A 166 9.76 1.68 11.19
N TYR A 167 8.58 1.92 10.61
CA TYR A 167 7.61 2.88 11.16
C TYR A 167 7.05 2.45 12.53
N ALA A 168 7.23 1.18 12.93
CA ALA A 168 6.89 0.64 14.23
C ALA A 168 8.11 0.25 15.09
N THR A 169 9.32 0.64 14.66
CA THR A 169 10.58 0.30 15.33
C THR A 169 11.05 1.49 16.17
N ALA A 170 11.05 1.32 17.49
CA ALA A 170 11.40 2.37 18.43
C ALA A 170 12.81 2.94 18.16
N GLY A 171 12.90 4.23 17.89
CA GLY A 171 14.16 4.92 17.56
C GLY A 171 14.61 4.85 16.10
N ASP A 172 13.86 4.23 15.18
CA ASP A 172 14.08 4.45 13.74
C ASP A 172 13.68 5.89 13.38
N PRO A 173 14.44 6.62 12.53
CA PRO A 173 14.05 7.96 12.08
C PRO A 173 12.68 8.05 11.40
N ARG A 174 12.10 6.93 10.97
CA ARG A 174 10.76 6.80 10.37
C ARG A 174 9.67 6.36 11.36
N GLU A 175 10.00 6.09 12.62
CA GLU A 175 9.04 5.72 13.67
C GLU A 175 7.83 6.68 13.65
N ALA A 176 6.63 6.15 13.43
CA ALA A 176 5.41 6.95 13.40
C ALA A 176 4.99 7.31 14.84
N LYS A 177 5.00 8.62 15.14
CA LYS A 177 4.75 9.16 16.48
C LYS A 177 3.41 9.89 16.59
N TYR A 178 2.96 10.51 15.50
CA TYR A 178 1.75 11.32 15.47
C TYR A 178 0.82 10.90 14.33
N VAL A 179 -0.48 11.05 14.56
CA VAL A 179 -1.47 11.18 13.49
C VAL A 179 -1.69 12.67 13.24
N LEU A 180 -1.49 13.09 12.00
CA LEU A 180 -1.80 14.43 11.49
C LEU A 180 -3.13 14.37 10.75
N GLU A 181 -4.12 15.09 11.24
CA GLU A 181 -5.39 15.33 10.55
C GLU A 181 -5.37 16.67 9.83
N LEU A 182 -5.81 16.69 8.56
CA LEU A 182 -5.82 17.85 7.69
C LEU A 182 -7.22 18.07 7.11
N TRP A 183 -7.66 19.33 7.07
CA TRP A 183 -8.75 19.77 6.20
C TRP A 183 -8.19 19.96 4.79
N ALA A 184 -8.50 19.02 3.89
CA ALA A 184 -8.05 19.02 2.49
C ALA A 184 -9.20 19.38 1.54
N SER A 185 -8.95 20.20 0.51
CA SER A 185 -9.95 20.43 -0.54
C SER A 185 -10.04 19.20 -1.45
N PRO A 186 -11.23 18.69 -1.82
CA PRO A 186 -11.37 17.53 -2.70
C PRO A 186 -10.60 17.65 -4.03
N LYS A 187 -10.51 18.85 -4.62
CA LYS A 187 -9.74 19.12 -5.85
C LYS A 187 -8.22 18.87 -5.72
N ASP A 188 -7.70 18.91 -4.50
CA ASP A 188 -6.28 18.78 -4.18
C ASP A 188 -5.95 17.34 -3.74
N LEU A 189 -6.93 16.42 -3.79
CA LEU A 189 -6.80 14.98 -3.57
C LEU A 189 -6.93 14.23 -4.91
N PHE A 190 -6.18 13.14 -5.07
CA PHE A 190 -6.45 12.13 -6.11
C PHE A 190 -6.36 10.71 -5.52
N ARG A 191 -7.06 9.75 -6.12
CA ARG A 191 -6.94 8.33 -5.77
C ARG A 191 -5.77 7.70 -6.54
N PRO A 192 -4.83 6.98 -5.91
CA PRO A 192 -3.63 6.48 -6.59
C PRO A 192 -3.88 5.13 -7.31
N CYS A 193 -4.88 5.07 -8.18
CA CYS A 193 -5.15 3.94 -9.09
C CYS A 193 -5.16 4.39 -10.57
N ALA A 194 -5.60 3.55 -11.52
CA ALA A 194 -5.50 3.89 -12.94
C ALA A 194 -6.49 5.01 -13.32
N ASP A 195 -7.73 4.94 -12.83
CA ASP A 195 -8.53 6.15 -12.62
C ASP A 195 -8.02 6.91 -11.37
N SER A 196 -8.02 8.22 -11.46
CA SER A 196 -7.62 9.15 -10.41
C SER A 196 -8.80 9.69 -9.59
N GLU A 197 -10.04 9.45 -10.01
CA GLU A 197 -11.23 10.01 -9.38
C GLU A 197 -11.44 9.52 -7.93
N ILE A 198 -11.90 10.45 -7.10
CA ILE A 198 -12.13 10.27 -5.66
C ILE A 198 -13.58 9.90 -5.35
N SER A 199 -14.46 9.92 -6.34
CA SER A 199 -15.91 9.73 -6.26
C SER A 199 -16.35 8.28 -6.08
N ASP A 200 -15.47 7.33 -6.35
CA ASP A 200 -15.84 5.96 -6.69
C ASP A 200 -15.54 4.97 -5.58
N THR A 201 -16.35 3.91 -5.50
CA THR A 201 -16.21 2.83 -4.51
C THR A 201 -15.33 1.68 -4.99
N ALA A 202 -14.87 1.73 -6.24
CA ALA A 202 -13.91 0.83 -6.85
C ALA A 202 -12.97 1.64 -7.75
N CYS A 203 -11.79 1.11 -8.08
CA CYS A 203 -10.93 1.69 -9.10
C CYS A 203 -11.18 1.04 -10.46
N GLU A 204 -11.26 1.83 -11.53
CA GLU A 204 -11.02 1.28 -12.87
C GLU A 204 -9.55 0.86 -13.01
N MET A 205 -9.32 -0.20 -13.78
CA MET A 205 -8.01 -0.84 -13.96
C MET A 205 -7.23 -0.28 -15.16
N ASP A 206 -7.94 0.36 -16.08
CA ASP A 206 -7.40 1.11 -17.22
C ASP A 206 -7.50 2.62 -16.95
N PHE A 207 -6.77 3.44 -17.70
CA PHE A 207 -6.91 4.89 -17.60
C PHE A 207 -8.21 5.38 -18.25
N PRO A 208 -8.91 6.38 -17.67
CA PRO A 208 -10.02 7.02 -18.34
C PRO A 208 -9.60 7.60 -19.69
N SER A 209 -10.47 7.46 -20.69
CA SER A 209 -10.23 7.92 -22.07
C SER A 209 -11.11 9.11 -22.48
N ASP A 210 -12.03 9.51 -21.61
CA ASP A 210 -12.83 10.73 -21.77
C ASP A 210 -12.13 11.94 -21.12
N PRO A 211 -12.24 13.16 -21.69
CA PRO A 211 -11.57 14.34 -21.14
C PRO A 211 -12.14 14.89 -19.81
N PHE A 212 -13.14 14.24 -19.21
CA PHE A 212 -13.77 14.72 -17.97
C PHE A 212 -13.14 14.10 -16.72
N ARG A 213 -12.81 12.80 -16.78
CA ARG A 213 -12.14 12.06 -15.69
C ARG A 213 -10.62 12.06 -15.79
N MET A 214 -10.06 12.34 -16.96
CA MET A 214 -8.61 12.51 -17.14
C MET A 214 -8.11 13.72 -16.31
N LEU A 215 -7.25 13.46 -15.32
CA LEU A 215 -6.54 14.52 -14.59
C LEU A 215 -5.82 15.48 -15.54
N ASP A 216 -5.92 16.78 -15.23
CA ASP A 216 -5.28 17.88 -15.94
C ASP A 216 -3.79 17.58 -16.22
N THR A 217 -3.41 17.66 -17.49
CA THR A 217 -2.05 17.37 -17.97
C THR A 217 -1.01 18.36 -17.45
N ASP A 218 -1.42 19.53 -16.96
CA ASP A 218 -0.53 20.49 -16.31
C ASP A 218 -0.45 20.35 -14.78
N ASN A 219 -1.42 19.70 -14.13
CA ASN A 219 -1.38 19.28 -12.71
C ASN A 219 -0.48 18.05 -12.51
N LYS A 220 0.82 18.24 -12.78
CA LYS A 220 1.84 17.18 -12.85
C LYS A 220 2.29 16.73 -11.46
N VAL A 221 2.29 15.42 -11.22
CA VAL A 221 2.68 14.80 -9.95
C VAL A 221 4.21 14.62 -9.87
N TRP A 222 4.78 14.80 -8.68
CA TRP A 222 6.21 14.64 -8.42
C TRP A 222 6.59 13.15 -8.30
N ALA A 223 7.35 12.63 -9.27
CA ALA A 223 7.81 11.25 -9.27
C ALA A 223 9.11 11.08 -8.46
N THR A 224 9.08 10.16 -7.49
CA THR A 224 10.16 9.89 -6.53
C THR A 224 10.88 8.55 -6.76
N GLU A 225 10.43 7.72 -7.70
CA GLU A 225 11.02 6.41 -8.03
C GLU A 225 11.56 6.33 -9.47
N GLY A 226 12.65 5.59 -9.70
CA GLY A 226 13.20 5.29 -11.03
C GLY A 226 14.49 6.03 -11.42
N LEU A 227 14.93 5.88 -12.67
CA LEU A 227 16.27 6.28 -13.13
C LEU A 227 16.45 7.76 -13.50
N SER A 228 15.41 8.59 -13.36
CA SER A 228 15.44 10.01 -13.74
C SER A 228 14.60 10.81 -12.77
N ILE A 229 15.06 10.82 -11.51
CA ILE A 229 14.35 11.39 -10.36
C ILE A 229 15.17 12.46 -9.65
N PRO A 230 14.50 13.37 -8.94
CA PRO A 230 13.04 13.55 -8.92
C PRO A 230 12.55 14.42 -10.08
N VAL A 231 11.34 14.15 -10.59
CA VAL A 231 10.83 14.85 -11.79
C VAL A 231 9.29 14.90 -11.81
N PHE A 232 8.72 16.00 -12.31
CA PHE A 232 7.27 16.11 -12.55
C PHE A 232 6.83 15.30 -13.77
N LYS A 233 5.67 14.63 -13.69
CA LYS A 233 5.08 13.82 -14.77
C LYS A 233 3.56 14.03 -14.84
N THR A 234 2.95 13.85 -16.02
CA THR A 234 1.47 13.72 -16.12
C THR A 234 1.01 12.51 -15.31
N TYR A 235 -0.25 12.50 -14.85
CA TYR A 235 -0.74 11.47 -13.93
C TYR A 235 -0.47 10.03 -14.42
N SER A 236 -0.86 9.69 -15.64
CA SER A 236 -0.61 8.36 -16.23
C SER A 236 0.88 8.04 -16.40
N SER A 237 1.73 9.05 -16.62
CA SER A 237 3.19 8.88 -16.67
C SER A 237 3.81 8.72 -15.28
N TRP A 238 3.24 9.34 -14.24
CA TRP A 238 3.60 9.11 -12.84
C TRP A 238 3.20 7.70 -12.39
N PHE A 239 1.95 7.30 -12.65
CA PHE A 239 1.43 5.97 -12.29
C PHE A 239 2.27 4.85 -12.93
N ASN A 240 2.44 4.88 -14.25
CA ASN A 240 3.26 3.87 -14.96
C ASN A 240 4.72 3.87 -14.51
N ASN A 241 5.27 5.02 -14.11
CA ASN A 241 6.61 5.12 -13.54
C ASN A 241 6.67 4.48 -12.15
N ARG A 242 5.70 4.76 -11.26
CA ARG A 242 5.62 4.17 -9.93
C ARG A 242 5.47 2.65 -10.01
N THR A 243 4.54 2.15 -10.85
CA THR A 243 4.28 0.72 -11.09
C THR A 243 5.55 -0.05 -11.50
N ARG A 244 6.40 0.57 -12.32
CA ARG A 244 7.66 -0.05 -12.78
C ARG A 244 8.77 -0.07 -11.72
N ASN A 245 8.81 0.94 -10.84
CA ASN A 245 9.99 1.22 -10.01
C ASN A 245 9.79 1.01 -8.50
N VAL A 246 8.56 1.07 -7.96
CA VAL A 246 8.34 1.11 -6.50
C VAL A 246 8.78 -0.17 -5.77
N TYR A 247 8.77 -1.32 -6.45
CA TYR A 247 9.21 -2.62 -5.90
C TYR A 247 10.65 -3.03 -6.32
N THR A 248 11.38 -2.15 -7.02
CA THR A 248 12.66 -2.48 -7.68
C THR A 248 13.76 -1.42 -7.51
N ALA A 249 13.41 -0.15 -7.31
CA ALA A 249 14.35 0.94 -7.03
C ALA A 249 14.78 0.99 -5.55
N THR A 250 14.04 0.31 -4.67
CA THR A 250 14.32 0.16 -3.23
C THR A 250 14.43 -1.33 -2.87
N ALA A 251 15.10 -1.63 -1.75
CA ALA A 251 15.13 -2.99 -1.21
C ALA A 251 13.71 -3.43 -0.80
N ALA A 252 13.41 -4.72 -0.89
CA ALA A 252 12.09 -5.26 -0.53
C ALA A 252 11.69 -5.04 0.96
N ALA A 253 12.65 -4.67 1.81
CA ALA A 253 12.39 -4.28 3.20
C ALA A 253 11.83 -2.85 3.35
N ASP A 254 12.04 -1.98 2.35
CA ASP A 254 11.69 -0.54 2.38
C ASP A 254 10.78 -0.10 1.22
N ALA A 255 10.59 -0.94 0.20
CA ALA A 255 9.57 -0.76 -0.82
C ALA A 255 8.16 -0.78 -0.20
N TYR A 256 7.25 0.05 -0.69
CA TYR A 256 5.86 0.07 -0.23
C TYR A 256 5.01 -0.96 -0.99
N PRO A 257 4.16 -1.75 -0.33
CA PRO A 257 3.15 -2.61 -0.94
C PRO A 257 1.98 -1.77 -1.49
N TRP A 258 2.26 -0.91 -2.47
CA TRP A 258 1.26 -0.07 -3.13
C TRP A 258 0.36 -0.94 -4.01
N THR A 259 -0.94 -0.93 -3.75
CA THR A 259 -1.92 -1.85 -4.36
C THR A 259 -2.24 -1.51 -5.81
N ARG A 260 -2.15 -0.22 -6.19
CA ARG A 260 -2.73 0.36 -7.42
C ARG A 260 -4.26 0.26 -7.52
N ALA A 261 -4.93 -0.12 -6.43
CA ALA A 261 -6.37 -0.33 -6.33
C ALA A 261 -7.06 0.65 -5.37
N GLY A 262 -6.39 1.76 -5.01
CA GLY A 262 -6.98 2.85 -4.23
C GLY A 262 -7.22 2.54 -2.75
N TYR A 263 -6.57 1.50 -2.20
CA TYR A 263 -6.56 1.17 -0.78
C TYR A 263 -5.16 0.78 -0.28
N THR A 264 -4.88 0.97 1.02
CA THR A 264 -3.60 0.59 1.66
C THR A 264 -3.52 -0.91 1.89
N TYR A 265 -2.38 -1.56 1.60
CA TYR A 265 -2.26 -3.01 1.80
C TYR A 265 -2.05 -3.38 3.27
N ASP A 266 -3.05 -3.99 3.90
CA ASP A 266 -3.05 -4.39 5.31
C ASP A 266 -2.31 -5.72 5.51
N TRP A 267 -0.97 -5.67 5.53
CA TRP A 267 -0.10 -6.84 5.70
C TRP A 267 -0.18 -7.52 7.09
N GLY A 268 -1.04 -7.00 7.99
CA GLY A 268 -1.39 -7.64 9.26
C GLY A 268 -2.75 -8.35 9.27
N SER A 269 -3.48 -8.36 8.14
CA SER A 269 -4.80 -8.96 7.99
C SER A 269 -4.81 -9.98 6.87
N SER A 270 -5.44 -11.14 7.07
CA SER A 270 -5.60 -12.18 6.03
C SER A 270 -6.51 -11.77 4.87
N GLN A 271 -7.16 -10.60 4.95
CA GLN A 271 -7.94 -10.01 3.86
C GLN A 271 -7.14 -8.97 3.05
N HIS A 272 -5.94 -8.58 3.51
CA HIS A 272 -5.03 -7.57 2.95
C HIS A 272 -5.63 -6.19 2.61
N THR A 273 -6.93 -5.97 2.80
CA THR A 273 -7.63 -4.73 2.46
C THR A 273 -7.63 -3.76 3.64
N GLY A 274 -6.74 -2.77 3.58
CA GLY A 274 -6.62 -1.70 4.56
C GLY A 274 -7.67 -0.62 4.35
N LEU A 275 -7.25 0.64 4.36
CA LEU A 275 -8.11 1.83 4.28
C LEU A 275 -8.14 2.42 2.89
N SER A 276 -9.15 3.22 2.59
CA SER A 276 -9.24 4.00 1.35
C SER A 276 -8.07 4.98 1.21
N GLU A 277 -7.27 4.80 0.17
CA GLU A 277 -6.01 5.52 -0.04
C GLU A 277 -6.19 6.70 -1.01
N PHE A 278 -5.62 7.85 -0.66
CA PHE A 278 -5.58 9.06 -1.47
C PHE A 278 -4.21 9.73 -1.35
N VAL A 279 -3.87 10.57 -2.32
CA VAL A 279 -2.71 11.47 -2.24
C VAL A 279 -3.19 12.92 -2.23
N LEU A 280 -2.84 13.63 -1.17
CA LEU A 280 -2.97 15.08 -1.05
C LEU A 280 -1.83 15.73 -1.83
N HIS A 281 -2.13 16.28 -3.00
CA HIS A 281 -1.17 16.73 -4.00
C HIS A 281 -0.71 18.17 -3.75
N GLY A 282 0.03 18.39 -2.65
CA GLY A 282 0.52 19.71 -2.28
C GLY A 282 1.69 20.23 -3.12
N LYS A 283 2.47 19.38 -3.79
CA LYS A 283 3.70 19.81 -4.47
C LYS A 283 3.47 20.08 -5.96
N LYS A 284 3.38 21.36 -6.35
CA LYS A 284 3.09 21.76 -7.74
C LYS A 284 4.34 22.06 -8.58
N ALA A 285 4.22 21.88 -9.90
CA ALA A 285 5.30 22.03 -10.87
C ALA A 285 5.72 23.48 -11.15
N ASP A 286 4.83 24.44 -10.90
CA ASP A 286 5.04 25.89 -10.95
C ASP A 286 5.54 26.47 -9.61
N ALA A 287 5.82 25.61 -8.63
CA ALA A 287 6.12 25.95 -7.23
C ALA A 287 5.00 26.68 -6.46
N SER A 288 3.75 26.63 -6.94
CA SER A 288 2.58 27.01 -6.14
C SER A 288 2.30 26.02 -5.00
N THR A 289 1.43 26.41 -4.08
CA THR A 289 1.10 25.65 -2.86
C THR A 289 -0.41 25.55 -2.67
N ILE A 290 -0.85 24.54 -1.91
CA ILE A 290 -2.27 24.35 -1.55
C ILE A 290 -2.54 24.88 -0.13
N SER A 291 -3.81 25.15 0.18
CA SER A 291 -4.24 25.64 1.50
C SER A 291 -5.01 24.57 2.28
N VAL A 292 -4.36 24.02 3.30
CA VAL A 292 -4.94 23.01 4.20
C VAL A 292 -5.20 23.59 5.58
N GLY A 293 -6.20 23.08 6.29
CA GLY A 293 -6.33 23.32 7.74
C GLY A 293 -5.58 22.23 8.50
N ILE A 294 -4.86 22.57 9.57
CA ILE A 294 -4.26 21.58 10.48
C ILE A 294 -5.30 21.28 11.55
N HIS A 295 -6.03 20.17 11.43
CA HIS A 295 -7.15 19.86 12.33
C HIS A 295 -6.68 19.38 13.70
N SER A 296 -5.87 18.31 13.73
CA SER A 296 -5.26 17.81 14.96
C SER A 296 -3.92 17.12 14.74
N VAL A 297 -3.07 17.10 15.76
CA VAL A 297 -1.72 16.52 15.76
C VAL A 297 -1.52 15.71 17.03
N LYS A 298 -2.14 14.52 17.07
CA LYS A 298 -2.20 13.68 18.27
C LYS A 298 -1.11 12.61 18.22
N THR A 299 -0.54 12.21 19.35
CA THR A 299 0.29 10.99 19.36
C THR A 299 -0.55 9.78 18.94
N ILE A 300 0.08 8.70 18.45
CA ILE A 300 -0.64 7.48 18.05
C ILE A 300 -1.56 6.98 19.19
N THR A 301 -1.11 7.04 20.45
CA THR A 301 -1.91 6.66 21.62
C THR A 301 -3.15 7.55 21.78
N GLU A 302 -2.98 8.88 21.82
CA GLU A 302 -4.09 9.84 21.98
C GLU A 302 -5.06 9.82 20.80
N TYR A 303 -4.59 9.42 19.61
CA TYR A 303 -5.45 9.28 18.45
C TYR A 303 -6.45 8.11 18.58
N PHE A 304 -6.13 7.07 19.33
CA PHE A 304 -7.03 5.92 19.51
C PHE A 304 -7.64 5.83 20.91
N GLN A 305 -7.53 6.87 21.74
CA GLN A 305 -8.36 6.98 22.94
C GLN A 305 -9.82 7.34 22.58
N PRO A 306 -10.82 6.80 23.32
CA PRO A 306 -12.24 7.11 23.12
C PRO A 306 -12.60 8.59 23.32
#